data_AF-A0A7G8WQ03-F1
#
_entry.id   AF-A0A7G8WQ03-F1
#
_cell.length_a   1.000
_cell.length_b   1.000
_cell.length_c   1.000
_cell.angle_alpha   90.00
_cell.angle_beta   90.00
_cell.angle_gamma   90.00
#
_symmetry.space_group_name_H-M   'P 1'
#
loop_
_entity.id
_entity.type
_entity.pdbx_description
1 polymer ?
#
loop_
_entity_poly.entity_id
_entity_poly.type
_entity_poly.pdbx_seq_one_letter_code
_entity_poly.pdbx_strand_id
1 'polypeptide(L)'
;MDVIRRQPDRRRILHEDGNTAHRLRVEHDRARLFVELSGEDGKGPWTVMAVDRVSRRYAVAQGETKTAATEDAARALRDLLDP
;
A
#
# COMPACT_ATOMS: atom_id res chain seq x y z
N MET A 1 -17.66 8.01 -23.33
CA MET A 1 -16.24 8.31 -23.03
C MET A 1 -16.23 9.29 -21.88
N ASP A 2 -16.12 8.81 -20.64
CA ASP A 2 -16.05 9.70 -19.48
C ASP A 2 -14.62 10.13 -19.21
N VAL A 3 -14.42 11.44 -19.30
CA VAL A 3 -13.19 12.14 -19.00
C VAL A 3 -12.93 12.01 -17.50
N ILE A 4 -11.99 11.14 -17.12
CA ILE A 4 -11.54 11.01 -15.73
C ILE A 4 -10.82 12.31 -15.36
N ARG A 5 -11.57 13.24 -14.74
CA ARG A 5 -11.00 14.41 -14.06
C ARG A 5 -10.11 13.91 -12.92
N ARG A 6 -8.82 14.23 -13.00
CA ARG A 6 -7.83 13.99 -11.93
C ARG A 6 -8.25 14.78 -10.69
N GLN A 7 -8.80 14.11 -9.68
CA GLN A 7 -8.99 14.69 -8.34
C GLN A 7 -7.74 14.43 -7.47
N PRO A 8 -7.21 15.42 -6.72
CA PRO A 8 -5.85 15.33 -6.20
C PRO A 8 -5.64 14.35 -5.04
N ASP A 9 -6.65 13.99 -4.23
CA ASP A 9 -6.40 13.28 -2.96
C ASP A 9 -7.36 12.12 -2.62
N ARG A 10 -8.04 11.55 -3.61
CA ARG A 10 -9.01 10.48 -3.33
C ARG A 10 -8.31 9.14 -3.12
N ARG A 11 -7.90 8.86 -1.88
CA ARG A 11 -7.50 7.53 -1.39
C ARG A 11 -8.58 6.54 -1.84
N ARG A 12 -8.28 5.68 -2.81
CA ARG A 12 -9.21 4.65 -3.29
C ARG A 12 -9.05 3.47 -2.35
N ILE A 13 -10.02 3.30 -1.46
CA ILE A 13 -10.12 2.13 -0.58
C ILE A 13 -11.10 1.17 -1.23
N LEU A 14 -10.69 -0.09 -1.38
CA LEU A 14 -11.51 -1.20 -1.79
C LEU A 14 -11.81 -2.05 -0.54
N HIS A 15 -13.03 -2.54 -0.47
CA HIS A 15 -13.51 -3.47 0.54
C HIS A 15 -14.00 -4.73 -0.19
N GLU A 16 -13.83 -5.89 0.43
CA GLU A 16 -14.45 -7.12 -0.06
C GLU A 16 -15.92 -7.13 0.39
N ASP A 17 -16.81 -7.59 -0.48
CA ASP A 17 -18.23 -7.68 -0.15
C ASP A 17 -18.44 -8.67 1.01
N GLY A 18 -19.25 -8.29 2.00
CA GLY A 18 -19.46 -9.08 3.21
C GLY A 18 -18.31 -9.03 4.24
N ASN A 19 -17.14 -8.47 3.94
CA ASN A 19 -16.04 -8.28 4.90
C ASN A 19 -15.73 -6.79 5.12
N THR A 20 -16.41 -6.19 6.09
CA THR A 20 -16.24 -4.77 6.44
C THR A 20 -14.90 -4.44 7.10
N ALA A 21 -14.19 -5.46 7.60
CA ALA A 21 -12.86 -5.30 8.16
C ALA A 21 -11.77 -5.25 7.07
N HIS A 22 -12.02 -5.87 5.92
CA HIS A 22 -11.08 -5.89 4.79
C HIS A 22 -10.80 -4.46 4.28
N ARG A 23 -9.52 -4.16 4.11
CA ARG A 23 -9.00 -2.88 3.65
C ARG A 23 -7.94 -3.15 2.60
N LEU A 24 -8.20 -2.72 1.37
CA LEU A 24 -7.20 -2.58 0.32
C LEU A 24 -7.10 -1.11 -0.07
N ARG A 25 -5.92 -0.52 0.06
CA ARG A 25 -5.68 0.89 -0.27
C ARG A 25 -4.41 1.06 -1.09
N VAL A 26 -4.44 2.02 -2.02
CA VAL A 26 -3.22 2.54 -2.66
C VAL A 26 -2.93 3.95 -2.15
N GLU A 27 -1.76 4.16 -1.56
CA GLU A 27 -1.22 5.46 -1.20
C GLU A 27 -0.14 5.87 -2.21
N HIS A 28 -0.22 7.13 -2.66
CA HIS A 28 0.66 7.67 -3.69
C HIS A 28 1.65 8.64 -3.05
N ASP A 29 2.92 8.35 -3.20
CA ASP A 29 4.02 9.28 -2.95
C ASP A 29 4.61 9.75 -4.31
N ARG A 30 5.43 10.80 -4.29
CA ARG A 30 6.13 11.30 -5.49
C ARG A 30 7.04 10.23 -6.11
N ALA A 31 7.79 9.50 -5.28
CA ALA A 31 8.73 8.47 -5.72
C ALA A 31 8.14 7.06 -5.60
N ARG A 32 7.19 6.83 -4.70
CA ARG A 32 6.71 5.49 -4.35
C ARG A 32 5.19 5.31 -4.52
N LEU A 33 4.77 4.06 -4.56
CA LEU A 33 3.39 3.63 -4.32
C LEU A 33 3.39 2.67 -3.14
N PHE A 34 2.38 2.75 -2.28
CA PHE A 34 2.16 1.77 -1.22
C PHE A 34 0.82 1.10 -1.45
N VAL A 35 0.82 -0.22 -1.58
CA VAL A 35 -0.39 -1.04 -1.57
C VAL A 35 -0.53 -1.63 -0.18
N GLU A 36 -1.61 -1.28 0.51
CA GLU A 36 -1.83 -1.59 1.92
C GLU A 36 -3.01 -2.55 2.02
N LEU A 37 -2.79 -3.69 2.67
CA LEU A 37 -3.74 -4.78 2.88
C LEU A 37 -3.91 -5.02 4.38
N SER A 38 -5.16 -5.18 4.85
CA SER A 38 -5.46 -5.58 6.22
C SER A 38 -6.89 -6.13 6.31
N GLY A 39 -7.17 -6.97 7.30
CA GLY A 39 -8.54 -7.41 7.61
C GLY A 39 -9.12 -8.49 6.70
N GLU A 40 -8.32 -9.06 5.78
CA GLU A 40 -8.70 -10.19 4.91
C GLU A 40 -9.06 -11.42 5.75
N ASP A 41 -8.21 -11.80 6.71
CA ASP A 41 -8.40 -12.96 7.58
C ASP A 41 -8.87 -12.62 9.02
N GLY A 42 -9.38 -11.41 9.24
CA GLY A 42 -9.82 -10.93 10.56
C GLY A 42 -8.87 -9.92 11.22
N LYS A 43 -8.88 -9.83 12.57
CA LYS A 43 -8.02 -8.89 13.32
C LYS A 43 -6.58 -9.37 13.24
N GLY A 44 -5.74 -8.66 12.48
CA GLY A 44 -4.39 -9.13 12.20
C GLY A 44 -3.60 -8.19 11.29
N PRO A 45 -2.32 -8.50 11.06
CA PRO A 45 -1.31 -7.53 10.69
C PRO A 45 -1.55 -6.92 9.32
N TRP A 46 -1.10 -5.69 9.18
CA TRP A 46 -1.04 -5.00 7.91
C TRP A 46 0.04 -5.65 7.05
N THR A 47 -0.27 -5.90 5.78
CA THR A 47 0.71 -6.21 4.75
C THR A 47 0.83 -4.99 3.84
N VAL A 48 2.04 -4.47 3.63
CA VAL A 48 2.30 -3.33 2.76
C VAL A 48 3.32 -3.71 1.70
N MET A 49 2.98 -3.47 0.44
CA MET A 49 3.90 -3.53 -0.69
C MET A 49 4.32 -2.11 -1.08
N ALA A 50 5.59 -1.78 -0.89
CA ALA A 50 6.20 -0.55 -1.38
C ALA A 50 6.73 -0.77 -2.79
N VAL A 51 6.39 0.11 -3.73
CA VAL A 51 6.81 0.03 -5.13
C VAL A 51 7.54 1.32 -5.50
N ASP A 52 8.75 1.19 -6.01
CA ASP A 52 9.45 2.32 -6.64
C ASP A 52 8.82 2.62 -8.00
N ARG A 53 8.45 3.90 -8.23
CA ARG A 53 7.72 4.27 -9.45
C ARG A 53 8.59 4.23 -10.71
N VAL A 54 9.89 4.46 -10.57
CA VAL A 54 10.81 4.57 -11.70
C VAL A 54 11.23 3.19 -12.18
N SER A 55 11.75 2.37 -11.26
CA SER A 55 12.31 1.05 -11.55
C SER A 55 11.30 -0.08 -11.48
N ARG A 56 10.13 0.14 -10.86
CA ARG A 56 9.13 -0.90 -10.55
C ARG A 56 9.62 -2.01 -9.62
N ARG A 57 10.79 -1.86 -9.01
CA ARG A 57 11.22 -2.72 -7.90
C ARG A 57 10.27 -2.53 -6.72
N TYR A 58 10.08 -3.60 -5.96
CA TYR A 58 9.14 -3.61 -4.86
C TYR A 58 9.68 -4.41 -3.69
N ALA A 59 9.19 -4.08 -2.50
CA ALA A 59 9.42 -4.82 -1.28
C ALA A 59 8.12 -4.95 -0.50
N VAL A 60 7.98 -6.05 0.24
CA VAL A 60 6.80 -6.36 1.06
C VAL A 60 7.23 -6.44 2.51
N ALA A 61 6.45 -5.85 3.41
CA ALA A 61 6.61 -6.04 4.85
C ALA A 61 5.26 -6.18 5.53
N GLN A 62 5.28 -6.75 6.74
CA GLN A 62 4.12 -6.97 7.58
C GLN A 62 4.34 -6.31 8.94
N GLY A 63 3.27 -5.86 9.59
CA GLY A 63 3.34 -5.28 10.93
C GLY A 63 2.00 -5.14 11.61
N GLU A 64 2.00 -5.06 12.94
CA GLU A 64 0.78 -4.94 13.76
C GLU A 64 -0.03 -3.68 13.46
N THR A 65 0.63 -2.63 12.97
CA THR A 65 0.00 -1.37 12.58
C THR A 65 0.33 -1.03 11.14
N LYS A 66 -0.55 -0.24 10.49
CA LYS A 66 -0.29 0.31 9.16
C LYS A 66 1.09 0.98 9.11
N THR A 67 1.37 1.86 10.07
CA THR A 67 2.60 2.65 10.11
C THR A 67 3.83 1.76 10.14
N ALA A 68 3.86 0.75 11.01
CA ALA A 68 4.99 -0.18 11.11
C ALA A 68 5.23 -0.92 9.79
N ALA A 69 4.17 -1.50 9.20
CA ALA A 69 4.28 -2.21 7.92
C ALA A 69 4.73 -1.28 6.77
N THR A 70 4.22 -0.04 6.71
CA THR A 70 4.63 0.95 5.71
C THR A 70 6.10 1.35 5.86
N GLU A 71 6.57 1.58 7.09
CA GLU A 71 7.97 1.96 7.37
C GLU A 71 8.93 0.82 7.03
N ASP A 72 8.58 -0.42 7.39
CA ASP A 72 9.39 -1.61 7.09
C ASP A 72 9.44 -1.88 5.58
N ALA A 73 8.31 -1.79 4.87
CA ALA A 73 8.30 -1.95 3.42
C ALA A 73 9.12 -0.84 2.73
N ALA A 74 9.04 0.39 3.23
CA ALA A 74 9.84 1.50 2.73
C ALA A 74 11.33 1.31 3.00
N ARG A 75 11.71 0.69 4.13
CA ARG A 75 13.11 0.35 4.48
C ARG A 75 13.64 -0.74 3.55
N ALA A 76 12.93 -1.86 3.45
CA ALA A 76 13.31 -2.97 2.57
C ALA A 76 13.42 -2.51 1.10
N LEU A 77 12.53 -1.63 0.63
CA LEU A 77 12.65 -1.06 -0.71
C LEU A 77 13.89 -0.17 -0.86
N ARG A 78 14.27 0.62 0.15
CA ARG A 78 15.51 1.41 0.10
C ARG A 78 16.72 0.51 -0.05
N ASP A 79 16.81 -0.52 0.79
CA ASP A 79 17.92 -1.47 0.78
C ASP A 79 18.00 -2.23 -0.56
N LEU A 80 16.87 -2.47 -1.23
CA LEU A 80 16.82 -3.07 -2.57
C LEU A 80 17.28 -2.12 -3.70
N LEU A 81 17.13 -0.81 -3.51
CA LEU A 81 17.48 0.20 -4.51
C LEU A 81 18.93 0.69 -4.37
N ASP A 82 19.46 0.67 -3.16
CA ASP A 82 20.82 1.07 -2.80
C ASP A 82 21.52 -0.06 -2.03
N PRO A 83 21.88 -1.16 -2.72
CA PRO A 83 22.37 -2.39 -2.11
C PRO A 83 23.83 -2.33 -1.65
#